data_AF-A0A496N6H6-F1
#
_entry.id   AF-A0A496N6H6-F1
#
_cell.length_a   1.000
_cell.length_b   1.000
_cell.length_c   1.000
_cell.angle_alpha   90.00
_cell.angle_beta   90.00
_cell.angle_gamma   90.00
#
_symmetry.space_group_name_H-M   'P 1'
#
loop_
_entity.id
_entity.type
_entity.pdbx_description
1 polymer ?
#
loop_
_entity_poly.entity_id
_entity_poly.type
_entity_poly.pdbx_seq_one_letter_code
_entity_poly.pdbx_strand_id
1 'polypeptide(L)' 'MLETLEQNKKINLMDLTRRQMREFFAELGEKPFRADQLVKWIYHFGEDNFDNMTNI' A
#
# COMPACT_ATOMS: atom_id res chain seq x y z
N MET A 1 -7.22 32.71 -7.71
CA MET A 1 -6.22 31.63 -7.65
C MET A 1 -6.70 30.69 -6.57
N LEU A 2 -7.47 29.67 -6.95
CA LEU A 2 -8.07 28.73 -6.00
C LEU A 2 -6.98 27.74 -5.58
N GLU A 3 -6.60 27.78 -4.32
CA GLU A 3 -5.80 26.74 -3.68
C GLU A 3 -6.62 25.45 -3.68
N THR A 4 -6.18 24.46 -4.46
CA THR A 4 -6.72 23.11 -4.44
C THR A 4 -6.35 22.45 -3.12
N LEU A 5 -7.30 22.40 -2.19
CA LEU A 5 -7.26 21.51 -1.03
C LEU A 5 -7.42 20.06 -1.53
N GLU A 6 -6.38 19.49 -2.12
CA GLU A 6 -6.28 18.03 -2.24
C GLU A 6 -6.07 17.47 -0.83
N GLN A 7 -7.17 17.14 -0.17
CA GLN A 7 -7.15 16.24 0.97
C GLN A 7 -6.54 14.94 0.47
N ASN A 8 -5.29 14.69 0.88
CA ASN A 8 -4.50 13.53 0.48
C ASN A 8 -5.22 12.26 0.95
N LYS A 9 -6.11 11.74 0.10
CA LYS A 9 -7.06 10.69 0.44
C LYS A 9 -6.27 9.40 0.56
N LYS A 10 -6.08 8.95 1.80
CA LYS A 10 -5.44 7.67 2.08
C LYS A 10 -6.20 6.55 1.36
N ILE A 11 -5.45 5.68 0.69
CA ILE A 11 -5.98 4.47 0.05
C ILE A 11 -5.99 3.37 1.09
N ASN A 12 -7.13 2.70 1.25
CA ASN A 12 -7.21 1.49 2.05
C ASN A 12 -6.64 0.30 1.26
N LEU A 13 -5.50 -0.22 1.68
CA LEU A 13 -4.82 -1.32 0.99
C LEU A 13 -5.64 -2.63 0.99
N MET A 14 -6.56 -2.80 1.95
CA MET A 14 -7.44 -3.98 2.01
C MET A 14 -8.53 -3.99 0.93
N ASP A 15 -8.80 -2.84 0.29
CA ASP A 15 -9.75 -2.74 -0.83
C ASP A 15 -9.09 -3.13 -2.17
N LEU A 16 -7.77 -3.29 -2.19
CA LEU A 16 -7.01 -3.61 -3.39
C LEU A 16 -6.87 -5.13 -3.55
N THR A 17 -7.16 -5.63 -4.75
CA THR A 17 -6.70 -6.96 -5.15
C THR A 17 -5.16 -7.01 -5.18
N ARG A 18 -4.58 -8.20 -5.09
CA ARG A 18 -3.12 -8.37 -5.23
C ARG A 18 -2.53 -7.73 -6.49
N ARG A 19 -3.27 -7.76 -7.62
CA ARG A 19 -2.85 -7.11 -8.87
C ARG A 19 -2.84 -5.60 -8.72
N GLN A 20 -3.93 -5.01 -8.21
CA GLN A 20 -4.03 -3.57 -7.97
C GLN A 20 -2.98 -3.09 -6.97
N MET A 21 -2.63 -3.91 -5.97
CA MET A 21 -1.56 -3.56 -5.04
C MET A 21 -0.20 -3.50 -5.74
N ARG A 22 0.10 -4.41 -6.66
CA ARG A 22 1.34 -4.32 -7.45
C ARG A 22 1.37 -3.10 -8.37
N GLU A 23 0.25 -2.79 -9.01
CA GLU A 23 0.10 -1.60 -9.86
C GLU A 23 0.30 -0.32 -9.04
N PHE A 24 -0.39 -0.21 -7.90
CA PHE A 24 -0.27 0.91 -6.98
C PHE A 24 1.18 1.12 -6.50
N PHE A 25 1.87 0.04 -6.10
CA PHE A 25 3.27 0.15 -5.68
C PHE A 25 4.21 0.47 -6.85
N ALA A 26 3.92 0.00 -8.06
CA ALA A 26 4.69 0.37 -9.25
C ALA A 26 4.56 1.86 -9.58
N GLU A 27 3.38 2.47 -9.40
CA GLU A 27 3.16 3.92 -9.53
C GLU A 27 3.97 4.73 -8.50
N LEU A 28 4.23 4.16 -7.33
CA LEU A 28 5.13 4.72 -6.31
C LEU A 28 6.62 4.49 -6.60
N GLY A 29 6.97 3.79 -7.69
CA GLY A 29 8.35 3.45 -8.05
C GLY A 29 8.90 2.20 -7.35
N GLU A 30 8.07 1.44 -6.65
CA GLU A 30 8.47 0.25 -5.92
C GLU A 30 8.46 -1.01 -6.78
N LYS A 31 9.31 -1.97 -6.40
CA LYS A 31 9.39 -3.26 -7.10
C LYS A 31 8.17 -4.13 -6.76
N PRO A 32 7.67 -4.98 -7.69
CA PRO A 32 6.47 -5.79 -7.47
C PRO A 32 6.49 -6.69 -6.22
N PHE A 33 7.67 -7.15 -5.80
CA PHE A 33 7.81 -7.99 -4.62
C PHE A 33 7.50 -7.22 -3.31
N ARG A 34 7.61 -5.89 -3.28
CA ARG A 34 7.26 -5.06 -2.11
C ARG A 34 5.77 -5.12 -1.83
N ALA A 35 4.93 -5.03 -2.86
CA ALA A 35 3.50 -5.26 -2.74
C ALA A 35 3.20 -6.69 -2.23
N ASP A 36 3.92 -7.70 -2.72
CA ASP A 36 3.74 -9.07 -2.24
C ASP A 36 4.14 -9.25 -0.76
N GLN A 37 5.17 -8.54 -0.28
CA GLN A 37 5.53 -8.53 1.16
C GLN A 37 4.41 -7.92 2.00
N LEU A 38 3.82 -6.82 1.54
CA LEU A 38 2.68 -6.19 2.22
C LEU A 38 1.44 -7.06 2.26
N VAL A 39 1.08 -7.71 1.15
CA VAL A 39 0.01 -8.72 1.10
C VAL A 39 0.27 -9.82 2.14
N LYS A 40 1.53 -10.24 2.31
CA LYS A 40 1.87 -11.24 3.32
C LYS A 40 1.60 -10.72 4.73
N TRP A 41 2.06 -9.52 5.07
CA TRP A 41 1.81 -8.89 6.37
C TRP A 41 0.33 -8.73 6.69
N ILE A 42 -0.44 -8.16 5.76
CA ILE A 42 -1.86 -7.88 5.95
C ILE A 42 -2.66 -9.18 6.11
N TYR A 43 -2.49 -10.15 5.20
CA TYR A 43 -3.39 -11.31 5.16
C TYR A 43 -2.88 -12.55 5.92
N HIS A 44 -1.57 -12.74 6.07
CA HIS A 44 -1.04 -13.91 6.79
C HIS A 44 -0.78 -13.59 8.26
N PHE A 45 -0.30 -12.38 8.55
CA PHE A 45 0.02 -11.96 9.91
C PHE A 45 -1.09 -11.10 10.54
N GLY A 46 -2.04 -10.60 9.75
CA GLY A 46 -3.12 -9.74 10.25
C GLY A 46 -2.61 -8.38 10.71
N GLU A 47 -1.44 -7.95 10.24
CA GLU A 47 -0.79 -6.71 10.66
C GLU A 47 -1.28 -5.54 9.81
N ASP A 48 -1.81 -4.51 10.48
CA ASP A 48 -2.31 -3.28 9.87
C ASP A 48 -1.46 -2.05 10.22
N ASN A 49 -0.43 -2.20 11.05
CA ASN A 49 0.56 -1.17 11.34
C ASN A 49 1.87 -1.41 10.56
N PHE A 50 2.23 -0.46 9.70
CA PHE A 50 3.47 -0.53 8.91
C PHE A 50 4.74 -0.57 9.76
N ASP A 51 4.75 0.04 10.96
CA ASP A 51 5.93 0.07 11.84
C ASP A 51 6.31 -1.33 12.35
N ASN A 52 5.36 -2.26 12.38
CA ASN A 52 5.58 -3.64 12.80
C ASN A 52 6.13 -4.53 11.68
N MET A 53 6.13 -4.04 10.43
CA MET A 53 6.55 -4.82 9.26
C MET A 53 8.07 -4.76 9.06
N THR A 54 8.81 -5.48 9.89
CA THR A 54 10.28 -5.36 10.06
C THR A 54 11.16 -5.63 8.82
N ASN A 55 10.58 -6.04 7.69
CA ASN A 55 11.31 -6.39 6.47
C ASN A 55 10.72 -5.74 5.20
N ILE A 56 9.91 -4.71 5.36
CA ILE A 56 9.46 -3.82 4.30
C ILE A 56 10.55 -2.79 4.00
#